data_AF-A0A0B2QDA8-F1
#
_entry.id   AF-A0A0B2QDA8-F1
#
_cell.length_a   1.000
_cell.length_b   1.000
_cell.length_c   1.000
_cell.angle_alpha   90.00
_cell.angle_beta   90.00
_cell.angle_gamma   90.00
#
_symmetry.space_group_name_H-M   'P 1'
#
loop_
_entity.id
_entity.type
_entity.pdbx_description
1 polymer ?
#
loop_
_entity_poly.entity_id
_entity_poly.type
_entity_poly.pdbx_seq_one_letter_code
_entity_poly.pdbx_strand_id
1 'polypeptide(L)'
;MELPDEYFVVLVGDMITEEALPTYQTTMNNLDGVRDEYGACQSPWAVWTRAWSVEENRHGDLLKTYMYLSGRVDMERVEKTIHYLIASGWDVGMENNPYLGASAHMRHENAYTRIVEKLLEVDPTGAMLAIGKMMQKKIIMPAHLMYDGDDPRLFEHYSAVAQRIGVYTANDYANILDFLVGRWRLEKLESLTAEGKRAQDYVCELPPRIRKLQERADERARKMKPNSFKFNWIFNKELLL
;
A
#
# COMPACT_ATOMS: atom_id res chain seq x y z
N MET A 1 19.78 -2.21 -24.10
CA MET A 1 18.98 -3.33 -23.57
C MET A 1 17.57 -2.80 -23.45
N GLU A 2 16.59 -3.39 -24.13
CA GLU A 2 15.20 -2.96 -24.05
C GLU A 2 14.51 -3.56 -22.82
N LEU A 3 13.63 -2.81 -22.16
CA LEU A 3 12.87 -3.28 -21.01
C LEU A 3 11.74 -4.24 -21.45
N PRO A 4 11.58 -5.40 -20.77
CA PRO A 4 10.46 -6.33 -21.00
C PRO A 4 9.09 -5.73 -20.69
N ASP A 5 8.04 -6.27 -21.30
CA ASP A 5 6.67 -5.77 -21.11
C ASP A 5 6.11 -6.06 -19.70
N GLU A 6 6.62 -7.08 -19.02
CA GLU A 6 6.31 -7.34 -17.61
C GLU A 6 6.68 -6.18 -16.71
N TYR A 7 7.83 -5.54 -16.96
CA TYR A 7 8.25 -4.36 -16.21
C TYR A 7 7.31 -3.19 -16.47
N PHE A 8 6.83 -3.03 -17.71
CA PHE A 8 5.88 -1.96 -18.02
C PHE A 8 4.52 -2.17 -17.36
N VAL A 9 4.00 -3.40 -17.29
CA VAL A 9 2.75 -3.65 -16.54
C VAL A 9 2.90 -3.32 -15.07
N VAL A 10 4.04 -3.68 -14.46
CA VAL A 10 4.27 -3.36 -13.06
C VAL A 10 4.42 -1.85 -12.84
N LEU A 11 5.25 -1.21 -13.67
CA LEU A 11 5.46 0.23 -13.61
C LEU A 11 4.15 1.01 -13.80
N VAL A 12 3.29 0.57 -14.74
CA VAL A 12 1.95 1.15 -14.96
C VAL A 12 1.09 1.04 -13.71
N GLY A 13 1.03 -0.13 -13.07
CA GLY A 13 0.26 -0.28 -11.83
C GLY A 13 0.79 0.61 -10.69
N ASP A 14 2.11 0.76 -10.57
CA ASP A 14 2.72 1.70 -9.63
C ASP A 14 2.33 3.15 -9.95
N MET A 15 2.44 3.57 -11.21
CA MET A 15 2.08 4.94 -11.63
C MET A 15 0.59 5.24 -11.44
N ILE A 16 -0.31 4.31 -11.77
CA ILE A 16 -1.75 4.45 -11.52
C ILE A 16 -2.03 4.65 -10.02
N THR A 17 -1.26 3.96 -9.18
CA THR A 17 -1.33 4.13 -7.72
C THR A 17 -0.89 5.56 -7.34
N GLU A 18 0.24 6.04 -7.84
CA GLU A 18 0.72 7.41 -7.58
C GLU A 18 -0.27 8.51 -8.04
N GLU A 19 -0.92 8.33 -9.20
CA GLU A 19 -1.91 9.27 -9.74
C GLU A 19 -3.20 9.33 -8.91
N ALA A 20 -3.47 8.33 -8.05
CA ALA A 20 -4.60 8.34 -7.13
C ALA A 20 -4.39 9.24 -5.89
N LEU A 21 -3.37 10.11 -5.92
CA LEU A 21 -3.01 11.05 -4.85
C LEU A 21 -4.19 11.83 -4.22
N PRO A 22 -5.20 12.32 -4.96
CA PRO A 22 -6.36 12.99 -4.34
C PRO A 22 -7.06 12.14 -3.28
N THR A 23 -7.12 10.82 -3.50
CA THR A 23 -7.68 9.85 -2.55
C THR A 23 -6.84 9.78 -1.28
N TYR A 24 -5.50 9.82 -1.39
CA TYR A 24 -4.61 9.73 -0.23
C TYR A 24 -4.68 10.97 0.64
N GLN A 25 -4.67 12.15 0.02
CA GLN A 25 -4.83 13.40 0.75
C GLN A 25 -6.20 13.47 1.44
N THR A 26 -7.25 13.01 0.77
CA THR A 26 -8.60 12.91 1.35
C THR A 26 -8.61 11.97 2.56
N THR A 27 -7.99 10.79 2.45
CA THR A 27 -7.90 9.83 3.57
C THR A 27 -7.20 10.43 4.77
N MET A 28 -6.10 11.15 4.61
CA MET A 28 -5.44 11.85 5.72
C MET A 28 -6.33 12.94 6.32
N ASN A 29 -7.05 13.70 5.49
CA ASN A 29 -7.98 14.74 5.94
C ASN A 29 -9.28 14.19 6.57
N ASN A 30 -9.51 12.88 6.52
CA ASN A 30 -10.59 12.23 7.26
C ASN A 30 -10.17 11.79 8.67
N LEU A 31 -8.88 11.84 9.01
CA LEU A 31 -8.38 11.44 10.31
C LEU A 31 -8.63 12.53 11.37
N ASP A 32 -9.30 12.14 12.46
CA ASP A 32 -9.61 13.05 13.55
C ASP A 32 -8.33 13.56 14.24
N GLY A 33 -8.32 14.86 14.55
CA GLY A 33 -7.21 15.53 15.24
C GLY A 33 -6.04 15.97 14.35
N VAL A 34 -5.98 15.51 13.09
CA VAL A 34 -4.87 15.84 12.16
C VAL A 34 -5.32 16.46 10.84
N ARG A 35 -6.63 16.47 10.54
CA ARG A 35 -7.19 17.01 9.29
C ARG A 35 -6.90 18.49 9.05
N ASP A 36 -6.86 18.86 7.77
CA ASP A 36 -6.93 20.25 7.34
C ASP A 36 -8.38 20.75 7.29
N GLU A 37 -8.79 21.52 8.29
CA GLU A 37 -10.18 21.97 8.48
C GLU A 37 -10.70 22.92 7.37
N TYR A 38 -9.82 23.63 6.67
CA TYR A 38 -10.23 24.64 5.68
C TYR A 38 -9.27 24.80 4.49
N GLY A 39 -8.41 23.81 4.24
CA GLY A 39 -7.49 23.76 3.09
C GLY A 39 -6.25 24.64 3.19
N ALA A 40 -6.16 25.48 4.23
CA ALA A 40 -5.02 26.35 4.51
C ALA A 40 -4.72 26.42 6.02
N CYS A 41 -5.18 25.42 6.78
CA CYS A 41 -4.96 25.38 8.22
C CYS A 41 -3.47 25.43 8.55
N GLN A 42 -3.13 26.23 9.56
CA GLN A 42 -1.75 26.43 10.03
C GLN A 42 -1.34 25.41 11.09
N SER A 43 -2.18 24.40 11.37
CA SER A 43 -1.77 23.29 12.23
C SER A 43 -0.57 22.57 11.61
N PRO A 44 0.40 22.09 12.42
CA PRO A 44 1.55 21.35 11.90
C PRO A 44 1.14 20.14 11.05
N TRP A 45 0.04 19.47 11.42
CA TRP A 45 -0.52 18.34 10.68
C TRP A 45 -1.01 18.74 9.28
N ALA A 46 -1.80 19.80 9.18
CA ALA A 46 -2.31 20.27 7.89
C ALA A 46 -1.17 20.79 6.98
N VAL A 47 -0.18 21.48 7.56
CA VAL A 47 1.02 21.92 6.84
C VAL A 47 1.80 20.70 6.32
N TRP A 48 1.98 19.67 7.14
CA TRP A 48 2.62 18.42 6.73
C TRP A 48 1.85 17.72 5.61
N THR A 49 0.54 17.51 5.76
CA THR A 49 -0.30 16.85 4.76
C THR A 49 -0.22 17.55 3.40
N ARG A 50 -0.28 18.88 3.35
CA ARG A 50 -0.14 19.62 2.09
C ARG A 50 1.27 19.53 1.51
N ALA A 51 2.31 19.62 2.35
CA ALA A 51 3.70 19.51 1.90
C ALA A 51 4.01 18.11 1.35
N TRP A 52 3.58 17.06 2.05
CA TRP A 52 3.66 15.67 1.59
C TRP A 52 2.96 15.50 0.24
N SER A 53 1.73 16.02 0.07
CA SER A 53 1.02 15.94 -1.21
C SER A 53 1.77 16.63 -2.35
N VAL A 54 2.44 17.76 -2.09
CA VAL A 54 3.28 18.43 -3.10
C VAL A 54 4.46 17.53 -3.51
N GLU A 55 5.08 16.84 -2.55
CA GLU A 55 6.19 15.96 -2.85
C GLU A 55 5.75 14.73 -3.66
N GLU A 56 4.66 14.07 -3.25
CA GLU A 56 4.09 12.88 -3.92
C GLU A 56 3.56 13.17 -5.32
N ASN A 57 3.02 14.37 -5.57
CA ASN A 57 2.53 14.74 -6.90
C ASN A 57 3.60 14.57 -7.99
N ARG A 58 4.87 14.79 -7.64
CA ARG A 58 6.00 14.66 -8.56
C ARG A 58 6.23 13.22 -9.00
N HIS A 59 5.83 12.22 -8.20
CA HIS A 59 6.01 10.81 -8.52
C HIS A 59 5.14 10.42 -9.72
N GLY A 60 3.83 10.73 -9.63
CA GLY A 60 2.87 10.55 -10.73
C GLY A 60 3.31 11.31 -11.99
N ASP A 61 3.62 12.60 -11.87
CA ASP A 61 4.04 13.46 -13.00
C ASP A 61 5.23 12.86 -13.78
N LEU A 62 6.26 12.43 -13.04
CA LEU A 62 7.48 11.87 -13.63
C LEU A 62 7.19 10.55 -14.34
N LEU A 63 6.49 9.63 -13.66
CA LEU A 63 6.19 8.30 -14.20
C LEU A 63 5.25 8.39 -15.41
N LYS A 64 4.21 9.22 -15.34
CA LYS A 64 3.27 9.44 -16.44
C LYS A 64 3.98 10.03 -17.66
N THR A 65 4.84 11.02 -17.46
CA THR A 65 5.64 11.61 -18.55
C THR A 65 6.57 10.57 -19.17
N TYR A 66 7.28 9.78 -18.35
CA TYR A 66 8.13 8.71 -18.84
C TYR A 66 7.35 7.69 -19.67
N MET A 67 6.19 7.23 -19.18
CA MET A 67 5.34 6.27 -19.88
C MET A 67 4.82 6.81 -21.20
N TYR A 68 4.31 8.04 -21.20
CA TYR A 68 3.84 8.69 -22.41
C TYR A 68 4.92 8.76 -23.48
N LEU A 69 6.13 9.20 -23.10
CA LEU A 69 7.26 9.32 -24.02
C LEU A 69 7.84 7.96 -24.46
N SER A 70 7.67 6.91 -23.65
CA SER A 70 8.17 5.58 -23.99
C SER A 70 7.52 4.99 -25.24
N GLY A 71 6.26 5.33 -25.51
CA GLY A 71 5.45 4.71 -26.58
C GLY A 71 5.19 3.21 -26.37
N ARG A 72 5.45 2.68 -25.17
CA ARG A 72 5.36 1.23 -24.85
C ARG A 72 4.03 0.82 -24.24
N VAL A 73 3.20 1.78 -23.86
CA VAL A 73 1.93 1.56 -23.16
C VAL A 73 0.79 2.32 -23.85
N ASP A 74 -0.42 1.81 -23.69
CA ASP A 74 -1.66 2.43 -24.18
C ASP A 74 -2.14 3.47 -23.14
N MET A 75 -1.74 4.72 -23.34
CA MET A 75 -2.06 5.80 -22.39
C MET A 75 -3.56 6.06 -22.25
N GLU A 76 -4.37 5.82 -23.28
CA GLU A 76 -5.83 5.97 -23.18
C GLU A 76 -6.39 4.98 -22.14
N ARG A 77 -5.92 3.73 -22.17
CA ARG A 77 -6.35 2.69 -21.22
C ARG A 77 -5.86 2.96 -19.80
N VAL A 78 -4.62 3.43 -19.68
CA VAL A 78 -4.03 3.79 -18.39
C VAL A 78 -4.79 4.96 -17.76
N GLU A 79 -5.06 6.04 -18.50
CA GLU A 79 -5.81 7.20 -18.01
C GLU A 79 -7.25 6.85 -17.61
N LYS A 80 -7.91 5.97 -18.37
CA LYS A 80 -9.23 5.45 -18.01
C LYS A 80 -9.19 4.69 -16.67
N THR A 81 -8.14 3.91 -16.44
CA THR A 81 -7.94 3.17 -15.19
C THR A 81 -7.73 4.12 -14.02
N ILE A 82 -6.94 5.19 -14.20
CA ILE A 82 -6.75 6.25 -13.19
C ILE A 82 -8.10 6.88 -12.83
N HIS A 83 -8.90 7.25 -13.84
CA HIS A 83 -10.22 7.85 -13.60
C HIS A 83 -11.15 6.93 -12.81
N TYR A 84 -11.19 5.63 -13.15
CA TYR A 84 -11.95 4.67 -12.36
C TYR A 84 -11.44 4.57 -10.93
N LEU A 85 -10.12 4.47 -10.73
CA LEU A 85 -9.55 4.32 -9.40
C LEU A 85 -9.83 5.54 -8.51
N ILE A 86 -9.64 6.76 -9.02
CA ILE A 86 -9.95 7.99 -8.28
C ILE A 86 -11.45 8.05 -7.95
N ALA A 87 -12.33 7.71 -8.90
CA ALA A 87 -13.77 7.71 -8.68
C ALA A 87 -14.23 6.63 -7.69
N SER A 88 -13.57 5.47 -7.67
CA SER A 88 -13.83 4.39 -6.72
C SER A 88 -13.32 4.72 -5.31
N GLY A 89 -12.27 5.55 -5.20
CA GLY A 89 -11.64 5.89 -3.93
C GLY A 89 -10.97 4.69 -3.29
N TRP A 90 -10.79 4.75 -1.97
CA TRP A 90 -10.12 3.72 -1.19
C TRP A 90 -10.73 3.64 0.21
N ASP A 91 -11.23 2.46 0.59
CA ASP A 91 -11.65 2.19 1.97
C ASP A 91 -10.71 1.18 2.64
N VAL A 92 -10.09 1.67 3.71
CA VAL A 92 -9.08 1.02 4.55
C VAL A 92 -9.66 0.58 5.89
N GLY A 93 -10.89 0.97 6.20
CA GLY A 93 -11.50 0.76 7.50
C GLY A 93 -10.72 1.44 8.63
N MET A 94 -10.16 2.63 8.40
CA MET A 94 -9.48 3.42 9.44
C MET A 94 -10.46 4.06 10.43
N GLU A 95 -11.76 4.10 10.12
CA GLU A 95 -12.83 4.60 11.03
C GLU A 95 -12.53 6.02 11.56
N ASN A 96 -11.91 6.88 10.71
CA ASN A 96 -11.41 8.23 11.05
C ASN A 96 -10.42 8.28 12.21
N ASN A 97 -9.92 7.12 12.69
CA ASN A 97 -9.09 7.03 13.87
C ASN A 97 -7.61 7.30 13.52
N PRO A 98 -6.95 8.28 14.16
CA PRO A 98 -5.56 8.64 13.85
C PRO A 98 -4.55 7.53 14.16
N TYR A 99 -4.82 6.66 15.14
CA TYR A 99 -3.95 5.51 15.43
C TYR A 99 -4.03 4.45 14.33
N LEU A 100 -5.23 4.19 13.81
CA LEU A 100 -5.41 3.29 12.65
C LEU A 100 -4.78 3.91 11.40
N GLY A 101 -4.97 5.21 11.19
CA GLY A 101 -4.34 5.96 10.11
C GLY A 101 -2.82 5.89 10.11
N ALA A 102 -2.18 6.17 11.25
CA ALA A 102 -0.73 6.09 11.38
C ALA A 102 -0.22 4.65 11.20
N SER A 103 -0.92 3.66 11.75
CA SER A 103 -0.56 2.23 11.63
C SER A 103 -0.71 1.71 10.19
N ALA A 104 -1.64 2.25 9.41
CA ALA A 104 -1.84 1.86 8.02
C ALA A 104 -0.75 2.41 7.08
N HIS A 105 -0.29 3.64 7.33
CA HIS A 105 0.72 4.33 6.50
C HIS A 105 2.16 4.13 6.99
N MET A 106 2.36 3.39 8.09
CA MET A 106 3.66 3.20 8.75
C MET A 106 4.81 2.71 7.86
N ARG A 107 4.49 2.12 6.70
CA ARG A 107 5.47 1.52 5.77
C ARG A 107 6.02 2.52 4.75
N HIS A 108 5.35 3.66 4.57
CA HIS A 108 5.57 4.52 3.39
C HIS A 108 6.57 5.65 3.67
N GLU A 109 6.82 6.01 4.93
CA GLU A 109 7.76 7.08 5.23
C GLU A 109 8.35 7.03 6.64
N ASN A 110 9.58 7.55 6.79
CA ASN A 110 10.22 7.75 8.08
C ASN A 110 9.40 8.65 9.02
N ALA A 111 8.65 9.62 8.50
CA ALA A 111 7.76 10.45 9.33
C ALA A 111 6.67 9.60 10.03
N TYR A 112 5.98 8.72 9.30
CA TYR A 112 4.96 7.85 9.90
C TYR A 112 5.54 6.90 10.94
N THR A 113 6.74 6.36 10.71
CA THR A 113 7.38 5.47 11.71
C THR A 113 7.68 6.19 13.03
N ARG A 114 8.05 7.49 12.98
CA ARG A 114 8.25 8.33 14.17
C ARG A 114 6.95 8.71 14.86
N ILE A 115 5.89 8.95 14.09
CA ILE A 115 4.55 9.22 14.65
C ILE A 115 4.09 8.00 15.45
N VAL A 116 4.16 6.80 14.87
CA VAL A 116 3.78 5.55 15.57
C VAL A 116 4.68 5.28 16.77
N GLU A 117 5.99 5.51 16.65
CA GLU A 117 6.92 5.43 17.79
C GLU A 117 6.47 6.35 18.93
N LYS A 118 6.10 7.59 18.63
CA LYS A 118 5.61 8.52 19.65
C LYS A 118 4.28 8.07 20.25
N LEU A 119 3.37 7.53 19.44
CA LEU A 119 2.10 6.97 19.91
C LEU A 119 2.33 5.79 20.87
N LEU A 120 3.28 4.91 20.57
CA LEU A 120 3.65 3.80 21.46
C LEU A 120 4.25 4.29 22.79
N GLU A 121 4.94 5.43 22.83
CA GLU A 121 5.45 6.02 24.08
C GLU A 121 4.34 6.60 24.96
N VAL A 122 3.38 7.32 24.36
CA VAL A 122 2.36 8.07 25.11
C VAL A 122 1.12 7.24 25.43
N ASP A 123 0.79 6.28 24.58
CA ASP A 123 -0.36 5.39 24.69
C ASP A 123 -0.01 4.00 24.12
N PRO A 124 0.81 3.22 24.83
CA PRO A 124 1.31 1.93 24.33
C PRO A 124 0.19 0.93 24.06
N THR A 125 -0.87 0.93 24.89
CA THR A 125 -1.99 0.01 24.69
C THR A 125 -2.82 0.41 23.47
N GLY A 126 -3.23 1.67 23.34
CA GLY A 126 -4.03 2.13 22.20
C GLY A 126 -3.30 1.93 20.87
N ALA A 127 -2.01 2.27 20.82
CA ALA A 127 -1.18 2.07 19.64
C ALA A 127 -0.98 0.59 19.29
N MET A 128 -0.70 -0.28 20.27
CA MET A 128 -0.55 -1.72 20.01
C MET A 128 -1.86 -2.35 19.50
N LEU A 129 -3.02 -1.94 20.04
CA LEU A 129 -4.33 -2.40 19.56
C LEU A 129 -4.60 -1.94 18.12
N ALA A 130 -4.24 -0.70 17.78
CA ALA A 130 -4.40 -0.17 16.43
C ALA A 130 -3.53 -0.93 15.41
N ILE A 131 -2.25 -1.16 15.74
CA ILE A 131 -1.33 -1.96 14.91
C ILE A 131 -1.90 -3.38 14.73
N GLY A 132 -2.34 -4.01 15.82
CA GLY A 132 -2.96 -5.34 15.78
C GLY A 132 -4.21 -5.39 14.90
N LYS A 133 -5.10 -4.40 15.03
CA LYS A 133 -6.33 -4.28 14.22
C LYS A 133 -6.00 -4.09 12.74
N MET A 134 -5.02 -3.25 12.40
CA MET A 134 -4.59 -3.08 11.00
C MET A 134 -3.98 -4.37 10.41
N MET A 135 -3.20 -5.11 11.20
CA MET A 135 -2.66 -6.40 10.78
C MET A 135 -3.76 -7.46 10.57
N GLN A 136 -4.79 -7.48 11.42
CA GLN A 136 -5.93 -8.38 11.28
C GLN A 136 -6.78 -8.08 10.05
N LYS A 137 -6.99 -6.79 9.75
CA LYS A 137 -7.69 -6.35 8.52
C LYS A 137 -6.89 -6.65 7.24
N LYS A 138 -5.59 -6.96 7.38
CA LYS A 138 -4.56 -6.97 6.33
C LYS A 138 -4.42 -5.57 5.76
N ILE A 139 -3.19 -5.06 5.62
CA ILE A 139 -3.02 -3.74 4.99
C ILE A 139 -3.42 -3.87 3.52
N ILE A 140 -4.58 -3.28 3.20
CA ILE A 140 -5.15 -3.26 1.87
C ILE A 140 -4.34 -2.29 1.02
N MET A 141 -3.94 -2.72 -0.18
CA MET A 141 -3.20 -1.86 -1.09
C MET A 141 -4.11 -0.71 -1.58
N PRO A 142 -3.57 0.51 -1.72
CA PRO A 142 -4.39 1.67 -2.10
C PRO A 142 -5.14 1.48 -3.42
N ALA A 143 -4.49 0.85 -4.40
CA ALA A 143 -5.09 0.58 -5.70
C ALA A 143 -5.81 -0.78 -5.80
N HIS A 144 -6.27 -1.38 -4.70
CA HIS A 144 -6.94 -2.69 -4.75
C HIS A 144 -8.26 -2.70 -5.54
N LEU A 145 -8.87 -1.54 -5.77
CA LEU A 145 -10.08 -1.35 -6.59
C LEU A 145 -9.75 -0.96 -8.04
N MET A 146 -8.51 -1.16 -8.49
CA MET A 146 -8.09 -0.83 -9.85
C MET A 146 -8.92 -1.59 -10.88
N TYR A 147 -9.44 -0.84 -11.86
CA TYR A 147 -10.33 -1.33 -12.91
C TYR A 147 -10.10 -0.54 -14.20
N ASP A 148 -9.93 -1.22 -15.32
CA ASP A 148 -9.62 -0.63 -16.64
C ASP A 148 -10.85 -0.46 -17.55
N GLY A 149 -12.03 -0.87 -17.07
CA GLY A 149 -13.25 -0.93 -17.86
C GLY A 149 -13.58 -2.31 -18.45
N ASP A 150 -12.68 -3.28 -18.31
CA ASP A 150 -12.81 -4.63 -18.89
C ASP A 150 -12.61 -5.72 -17.82
N ASP A 151 -11.56 -5.64 -17.02
CA ASP A 151 -11.14 -6.68 -16.06
C ASP A 151 -11.46 -6.33 -14.60
N PRO A 152 -12.47 -6.97 -13.98
CA PRO A 152 -12.82 -6.73 -12.57
C PRO A 152 -11.77 -7.25 -11.57
N ARG A 153 -10.77 -8.02 -12.01
CA ARG A 153 -9.70 -8.57 -11.17
C ARG A 153 -8.33 -8.02 -11.55
N LEU A 154 -8.29 -6.85 -12.18
CA LEU A 154 -7.07 -6.24 -12.69
C LEU A 154 -5.99 -6.11 -11.63
N PHE A 155 -6.35 -5.72 -10.40
CA PHE A 155 -5.40 -5.66 -9.29
C PHE A 155 -4.78 -7.03 -8.95
N GLU A 156 -5.55 -8.12 -8.99
CA GLU A 156 -5.04 -9.48 -8.74
C GLU A 156 -4.05 -9.90 -9.83
N HIS A 157 -4.38 -9.64 -11.11
CA HIS A 157 -3.52 -9.97 -12.23
C HIS A 157 -2.24 -9.13 -12.24
N TYR A 158 -2.33 -7.81 -12.01
CA TYR A 158 -1.18 -6.93 -11.83
C TYR A 158 -0.28 -7.40 -10.68
N SER A 159 -0.86 -7.69 -9.52
CA SER A 159 -0.12 -8.14 -8.33
C SER A 159 0.59 -9.47 -8.56
N ALA A 160 -0.01 -10.38 -9.34
CA ALA A 160 0.62 -11.64 -9.72
C ALA A 160 1.89 -11.41 -10.56
N VAL A 161 1.83 -10.49 -11.55
CA VAL A 161 3.02 -10.11 -12.33
C VAL A 161 4.09 -9.50 -11.42
N ALA A 162 3.73 -8.55 -10.56
CA ALA A 162 4.67 -7.90 -9.62
C ALA A 162 5.35 -8.91 -8.67
N GLN A 163 4.58 -9.88 -8.15
CA GLN A 163 5.07 -10.98 -7.34
C GLN A 163 6.02 -11.89 -8.14
N ARG A 164 5.66 -12.24 -9.38
CA ARG A 164 6.44 -13.16 -10.24
C ARG A 164 7.79 -12.56 -10.63
N ILE A 165 7.83 -11.28 -10.97
CA ILE A 165 9.08 -10.61 -11.35
C ILE A 165 9.87 -10.09 -10.15
N GLY A 166 9.33 -10.23 -8.93
CA GLY A 166 10.02 -9.92 -7.68
C GLY A 166 10.11 -8.44 -7.35
N VAL A 167 9.22 -7.59 -7.89
CA VAL A 167 9.17 -6.16 -7.53
C VAL A 167 8.58 -5.96 -6.14
N TYR A 168 7.48 -6.65 -5.84
CA TYR A 168 6.89 -6.65 -4.51
C TYR A 168 6.23 -8.00 -4.23
N THR A 169 6.70 -8.68 -3.19
CA THR A 169 6.27 -10.03 -2.83
C THR A 169 5.69 -10.10 -1.43
N ALA A 170 5.00 -11.21 -1.12
CA ALA A 170 4.58 -11.49 0.25
C ALA A 170 5.75 -11.60 1.25
N ASN A 171 6.95 -11.95 0.78
CA ASN A 171 8.15 -11.95 1.61
C ASN A 171 8.60 -10.53 1.93
N ASP A 172 8.48 -9.60 0.99
CA ASP A 172 8.76 -8.18 1.23
C ASP A 172 7.78 -7.61 2.26
N TYR A 173 6.49 -7.95 2.16
CA TYR A 173 5.50 -7.61 3.18
C TYR A 173 5.91 -8.13 4.57
N ALA A 174 6.32 -9.41 4.66
CA ALA A 174 6.77 -10.00 5.92
C ALA A 174 8.04 -9.30 6.46
N ASN A 175 8.99 -8.96 5.58
CA ASN A 175 10.23 -8.27 5.94
C ASN A 175 9.96 -6.86 6.47
N ILE A 176 9.05 -6.11 5.83
CA ILE A 176 8.63 -4.79 6.32
C ILE A 176 8.00 -4.91 7.72
N LEU A 177 7.13 -5.89 7.93
CA LEU A 177 6.52 -6.09 9.24
C LEU A 177 7.56 -6.46 10.31
N ASP A 178 8.47 -7.37 10.00
CA ASP A 178 9.56 -7.79 10.89
C ASP A 178 10.47 -6.61 11.25
N PHE A 179 10.82 -5.78 10.25
CA PHE A 179 11.55 -4.55 10.46
C PHE A 179 10.83 -3.60 11.42
N LEU A 180 9.52 -3.38 11.25
CA LEU A 180 8.74 -2.48 12.10
C LEU A 180 8.58 -3.02 13.53
N VAL A 181 8.37 -4.33 13.69
CA VAL A 181 8.38 -5.02 15.00
C VAL A 181 9.68 -4.75 15.74
N GLY A 182 10.82 -4.93 15.05
CA GLY A 182 12.14 -4.66 15.61
C GLY A 182 12.41 -3.18 15.89
N ARG A 183 12.06 -2.30 14.94
CA ARG A 183 12.28 -0.85 15.00
C ARG A 183 11.58 -0.20 16.19
N TRP A 184 10.36 -0.64 16.51
CA TRP A 184 9.60 -0.16 17.65
C TRP A 184 9.76 -1.02 18.91
N ARG A 185 10.60 -2.06 18.84
CA ARG A 185 10.85 -3.00 19.94
C ARG A 185 9.54 -3.55 20.51
N LEU A 186 8.59 -3.91 19.64
CA LEU A 186 7.23 -4.26 20.05
C LEU A 186 7.24 -5.40 21.06
N GLU A 187 8.12 -6.40 20.93
CA GLU A 187 8.26 -7.52 21.88
C GLU A 187 8.64 -7.09 23.31
N LYS A 188 9.28 -5.93 23.45
CA LYS A 188 9.78 -5.40 24.74
C LYS A 188 8.83 -4.37 25.35
N LEU A 189 7.68 -4.12 24.74
CA LEU A 189 6.66 -3.25 25.33
C LEU A 189 6.09 -3.93 26.59
N GLU A 190 6.26 -3.26 27.72
CA GLU A 190 5.75 -3.67 29.03
C GLU A 190 4.49 -2.86 29.38
N SER A 191 3.82 -3.23 30.48
CA SER A 191 2.66 -2.49 31.02
C SER A 191 1.46 -2.36 30.07
N LEU A 192 1.29 -3.30 29.14
CA LEU A 192 0.11 -3.40 28.29
C LEU A 192 -1.09 -3.99 29.05
N THR A 193 -2.30 -3.61 28.66
CA THR A 193 -3.51 -4.35 29.08
C THR A 193 -3.51 -5.77 28.52
N ALA A 194 -4.38 -6.65 29.02
CA ALA A 194 -4.51 -8.01 28.51
C ALA A 194 -4.86 -8.06 27.01
N GLU A 195 -5.64 -7.10 26.52
CA GLU A 195 -5.94 -6.94 25.09
C GLU A 195 -4.71 -6.47 24.30
N GLY A 196 -3.99 -5.47 24.82
CA GLY A 196 -2.74 -4.99 24.22
C GLY A 196 -1.70 -6.10 24.11
N LYS A 197 -1.58 -6.95 25.13
CA LYS A 197 -0.69 -8.11 25.13
C LYS A 197 -1.06 -9.13 24.06
N ARG A 198 -2.35 -9.45 23.88
CA ARG A 198 -2.81 -10.32 22.78
C ARG A 198 -2.51 -9.74 21.40
N ALA A 199 -2.67 -8.42 21.23
CA ALA A 199 -2.33 -7.75 19.98
C ALA A 199 -0.82 -7.78 19.73
N GLN A 200 0.00 -7.54 20.75
CA GLN A 200 1.46 -7.65 20.70
C GLN A 200 1.90 -9.04 20.27
N ASP A 201 1.43 -10.09 20.94
CA ASP A 201 1.79 -11.48 20.64
C ASP A 201 1.38 -11.84 19.20
N TYR A 202 0.16 -11.46 18.78
CA TYR A 202 -0.32 -11.67 17.41
C TYR A 202 0.57 -10.99 16.36
N VAL A 203 0.94 -9.72 16.58
CA VAL A 203 1.74 -8.94 15.62
C VAL A 203 3.18 -9.49 15.54
N CYS A 204 3.79 -9.83 16.66
CA CYS A 204 5.18 -10.33 16.70
C CYS A 204 5.31 -11.74 16.07
N GLU A 205 4.26 -12.58 16.15
CA GLU A 205 4.25 -13.91 15.52
C GLU A 205 3.87 -13.88 14.02
N LEU A 206 3.41 -12.73 13.51
CA LEU A 206 2.86 -12.65 12.16
C LEU A 206 3.90 -12.77 11.04
N PRO A 207 5.11 -12.14 11.10
CA PRO A 207 6.12 -12.28 10.05
C PRO A 207 6.49 -13.74 9.71
N PRO A 208 6.88 -14.62 10.65
CA PRO A 208 7.20 -16.01 10.33
C PRO A 208 5.98 -16.78 9.81
N ARG A 209 4.77 -16.44 10.27
CA ARG A 209 3.53 -17.05 9.78
C ARG A 209 3.26 -16.71 8.31
N ILE A 210 3.48 -15.46 7.90
CA ILE A 210 3.30 -15.01 6.51
C ILE A 210 4.30 -15.74 5.60
N ARG A 211 5.59 -15.80 5.99
CA ARG A 211 6.62 -16.50 5.21
C ARG A 211 6.26 -17.96 4.95
N LYS A 212 5.82 -18.68 6.00
CA LYS A 212 5.38 -20.08 5.89
C LYS A 212 4.15 -20.27 5.00
N LEU A 213 3.23 -19.30 5.00
CA LEU A 213 2.07 -19.32 4.11
C LEU A 213 2.49 -19.08 2.65
N GLN A 214 3.43 -18.18 2.42
CA GLN A 214 3.96 -17.90 1.08
C GLN A 214 4.68 -19.11 0.50
N GLU A 215 5.56 -19.77 1.27
CA GLU A 215 6.26 -20.99 0.82
C GLU A 215 5.26 -22.06 0.33
N ARG A 216 4.17 -22.26 1.08
CA ARG A 216 3.11 -23.20 0.69
C ARG A 216 2.34 -22.76 -0.55
N ALA A 217 2.15 -21.46 -0.74
CA ALA A 217 1.51 -20.91 -1.94
C ALA A 217 2.40 -21.13 -3.17
N ASP A 218 3.70 -20.86 -3.06
CA ASP A 218 4.69 -21.06 -4.13
C ASP A 218 4.80 -22.54 -4.52
N GLU A 219 4.83 -23.45 -3.53
CA GLU A 219 4.83 -24.90 -3.78
C GLU A 219 3.59 -25.37 -4.55
N ARG A 220 2.42 -24.76 -4.28
CA ARG A 220 1.18 -25.04 -5.01
C ARG A 220 1.24 -24.47 -6.41
N ALA A 221 1.68 -23.23 -6.56
CA ALA A 221 1.80 -22.56 -7.86
C ALA A 221 2.70 -23.34 -8.83
N ARG A 222 3.84 -23.87 -8.35
CA ARG A 222 4.75 -24.72 -9.15
C ARG A 222 4.10 -25.99 -9.69
N LYS A 223 3.02 -26.48 -9.08
CA LYS A 223 2.28 -27.68 -9.49
C LYS A 223 1.11 -27.36 -10.42
N MET A 224 0.72 -26.10 -10.52
CA MET A 224 -0.38 -25.66 -11.40
C MET A 224 0.17 -25.32 -12.79
N LYS A 225 -0.70 -25.39 -13.80
CA LYS A 225 -0.32 -24.92 -15.15
C LYS A 225 -0.12 -23.41 -15.11
N PRO A 226 0.89 -22.87 -15.82
CA PRO A 226 1.09 -21.43 -15.93
C PRO A 226 -0.19 -20.79 -16.47
N ASN A 227 -0.65 -19.74 -15.80
CA ASN A 227 -1.76 -18.93 -16.27
C ASN A 227 -1.20 -17.69 -16.98
N SER A 228 -1.92 -17.20 -17.98
CA SER A 228 -1.57 -15.99 -18.71
C SER A 228 -2.77 -15.05 -18.79
N PHE A 229 -2.48 -13.77 -18.97
CA PHE A 229 -3.48 -12.73 -19.04
C PHE A 229 -3.07 -11.63 -20.02
N LYS A 230 -4.06 -11.02 -20.68
CA LYS A 230 -3.85 -9.93 -21.62
C LYS A 230 -4.14 -8.60 -20.95
N PHE A 231 -3.14 -7.73 -20.91
CA PHE A 231 -3.27 -6.40 -20.32
C PHE A 231 -3.54 -5.36 -21.40
N ASN A 232 -4.64 -4.61 -21.30
CA ASN A 232 -4.94 -3.55 -22.27
C ASN A 232 -3.97 -2.36 -22.13
N TRP A 233 -3.32 -2.17 -20.98
CA TRP A 233 -2.26 -1.19 -20.77
C TRP A 233 -1.05 -1.35 -21.71
N ILE A 234 -0.83 -2.55 -22.24
CA ILE A 234 0.27 -2.85 -23.17
C ILE A 234 -0.28 -3.39 -24.49
N PHE A 235 -1.36 -2.78 -25.00
CA PHE A 235 -1.97 -3.10 -26.29
C PHE A 235 -2.47 -4.56 -26.40
N ASN A 236 -3.03 -5.10 -25.31
CA ASN A 236 -3.57 -6.47 -25.21
C ASN A 236 -2.52 -7.58 -25.42
N LYS A 237 -1.24 -7.27 -25.18
CA LYS A 237 -0.19 -8.30 -25.11
C LYS A 237 -0.43 -9.21 -23.91
N GLU A 238 -0.05 -10.47 -24.09
CA GLU A 238 -0.26 -11.55 -23.13
C GLU A 238 0.99 -11.76 -22.28
N LEU A 239 0.82 -11.78 -20.97
CA LEU A 239 1.88 -12.02 -19.99
C LEU A 239 1.53 -13.21 -19.10
N LEU A 240 2.56 -13.87 -18.58
CA LEU A 240 2.39 -14.85 -17.51
C LEU A 240 2.05 -14.14 -16.20
N LEU A 241 1.06 -14.69 -15.49
CA LEU A 241 0.72 -14.31 -14.12
C LEU A 241 1.61 -15.07 -13.12
#